data_AF-A0A952FMM1-F1
#
_entry.id   AF-A0A952FMM1-F1
#
_cell.length_a   1.000
_cell.length_b   1.000
_cell.length_c   1.000
_cell.angle_alpha   90.00
_cell.angle_beta   90.00
_cell.angle_gamma   90.00
#
_symmetry.space_group_name_H-M   'P 1'
#
loop_
_entity.id
_entity.type
_entity.pdbx_description
1 polymer ?
#
loop_
_entity_poly.entity_id
_entity_poly.type
_entity_poly.pdbx_seq_one_letter_code
_entity_poly.pdbx_strand_id
1 'polypeptide(L)' 'VHRLAAIRGMVPSAFDRPPGCPFHPRCDQAVAGLCDRHDPPETALGPGRGARCVLLEEAPRSEVQTRSVQHA' A
#
# COMPACT_ATOMS: atom_id res chain seq x y z
N VAL A 1 -9.95 -19.14 -15.76
CA VAL A 1 -10.28 -18.02 -14.85
C VAL A 1 -9.23 -17.95 -13.76
N HIS A 2 -8.51 -16.82 -13.60
CA HIS A 2 -7.59 -16.64 -12.48
C HIS A 2 -8.32 -15.96 -11.32
N ARG A 3 -8.16 -16.51 -10.11
CA ARG A 3 -8.78 -15.98 -8.90
C ARG A 3 -7.91 -14.87 -8.32
N LEU A 4 -8.53 -13.76 -7.92
CA LEU A 4 -7.86 -12.69 -7.19
C LEU A 4 -7.42 -13.19 -5.80
N ALA A 5 -6.25 -12.72 -5.35
CA ALA A 5 -5.79 -12.96 -3.98
C ALA A 5 -6.68 -12.18 -2.99
N ALA A 6 -7.15 -12.86 -1.95
CA ALA A 6 -7.91 -12.21 -0.89
C ALA A 6 -6.95 -11.49 0.06
N ILE A 7 -7.25 -10.23 0.38
CA ILE A 7 -6.57 -9.50 1.45
C ILE A 7 -6.97 -10.16 2.78
N ARG A 8 -5.97 -10.51 3.59
CA ARG A 8 -6.19 -11.18 4.88
C ARG A 8 -6.83 -10.22 5.89
N GLY A 9 -7.57 -10.78 6.85
CA GLY A 9 -8.22 -10.02 7.93
C GLY A 9 -9.56 -9.38 7.52
N MET A 10 -10.09 -8.53 8.39
CA MET A 10 -11.36 -7.83 8.18
C MET A 10 -11.12 -6.35 7.88
N VAL A 11 -12.07 -5.71 7.18
CA VAL A 11 -12.05 -4.25 7.02
C VAL A 11 -12.29 -3.62 8.39
N PRO A 12 -11.37 -2.76 8.89
CA PRO A 12 -11.56 -2.12 10.18
C PRO A 12 -12.74 -1.13 10.13
N SER A 13 -13.32 -0.86 11.30
CA SER A 13 -14.27 0.23 11.49
C SER A 13 -13.65 1.56 11.05
N ALA A 14 -14.43 2.43 10.40
CA ALA A 14 -13.96 3.73 9.97
C ALA A 14 -13.60 4.65 11.16
N PHE A 15 -14.18 4.39 12.34
CA PHE A 15 -13.92 5.12 13.58
C PHE A 15 -12.70 4.59 14.34
N ASP A 16 -12.34 3.33 14.12
CA ASP A 16 -11.25 2.64 14.82
C ASP A 16 -10.04 2.49 13.90
N ARG A 17 -9.54 3.62 13.38
CA ARG A 17 -8.37 3.62 12.50
C ARG A 17 -7.12 3.27 13.33
N PRO A 18 -6.34 2.26 12.92
CA PRO A 18 -5.08 1.96 13.61
C PRO A 18 -4.08 3.12 13.43
N PRO A 19 -3.18 3.33 14.41
CA PRO A 19 -2.14 4.35 14.31
C PRO A 19 -1.15 4.02 13.17
N GLY A 20 -0.44 5.05 12.69
CA GLY A 20 0.50 4.93 11.57
C GLY A 20 -0.21 4.64 10.24
N CYS A 21 0.38 3.74 9.45
CA CYS A 21 -0.15 3.30 8.16
C CYS A 21 -1.42 2.44 8.35
N PRO A 22 -2.59 2.85 7.82
CA PRO A 22 -3.86 2.16 8.06
C PRO A 22 -3.92 0.73 7.49
N PHE A 23 -2.98 0.38 6.63
CA PHE A 23 -2.86 -0.95 6.03
C PHE A 23 -1.97 -1.92 6.83
N HIS A 24 -1.19 -1.44 7.80
CA HIS A 24 -0.23 -2.26 8.54
C HIS A 24 -0.81 -3.56 9.14
N PRO A 25 -2.09 -3.64 9.61
CA PRO A 25 -2.61 -4.88 10.18
C PRO A 25 -2.88 -5.98 9.14
N ARG A 26 -2.89 -5.63 7.86
CA ARG A 26 -3.24 -6.53 6.74
C ARG A 26 -2.19 -6.55 5.62
N CYS A 27 -1.09 -5.81 5.81
CA CYS A 27 -0.02 -5.71 4.83
C CYS A 27 1.01 -6.83 5.06
N ASP A 28 1.24 -7.64 4.02
CA ASP A 28 2.22 -8.73 4.07
C ASP A 28 3.67 -8.22 4.14
N GLN A 29 3.89 -6.93 3.92
CA GLN A 29 5.19 -6.25 3.94
C GLN A 29 5.30 -5.24 5.09
N ALA A 30 4.42 -5.33 6.10
CA ALA A 30 4.44 -4.41 7.23
C ALA A 30 5.77 -4.51 8.01
N VAL A 31 6.41 -3.35 8.23
CA VAL A 31 7.63 -3.25 9.05
C VAL A 31 7.23 -2.79 10.44
N ALA A 32 7.38 -3.67 11.43
CA ALA A 32 7.07 -3.38 12.83
C ALA A 32 7.94 -2.22 13.35
N GLY A 33 7.30 -1.28 14.01
CA GLY A 33 7.89 -0.04 14.47
C GLY A 33 7.98 1.09 13.43
N LEU A 34 7.75 0.82 12.16
CA LEU A 34 7.63 1.88 11.16
C LEU A 34 6.17 2.06 10.76
N CYS A 35 5.56 0.98 10.25
CA CYS A 35 4.21 1.01 9.71
C CYS A 35 3.11 1.23 10.74
N ASP A 36 3.30 0.78 11.98
CA ASP A 36 2.34 0.89 13.09
C ASP A 36 2.48 2.20 13.89
N ARG A 37 3.53 2.99 13.62
CA ARG A 37 3.85 4.22 14.36
C ARG A 37 3.84 5.48 13.50
N HIS A 38 4.14 5.36 12.22
CA HIS A 38 4.31 6.52 11.33
C HIS A 38 3.36 6.43 10.14
N ASP A 39 2.76 7.58 9.79
CA ASP A 39 2.02 7.74 8.55
C ASP A 39 3.02 8.13 7.45
N PRO A 40 3.32 7.25 6.48
CA PRO A 40 4.34 7.51 5.48
C PRO A 40 3.95 8.69 4.59
N PRO A 41 4.92 9.56 4.21
CA PRO A 41 4.66 10.66 3.29
C PRO A 41 4.25 10.13 1.91
N GLU A 42 3.66 11.02 1.12
CA GLU A 42 3.30 10.69 -0.26
C GLU A 42 4.52 10.71 -1.17
N THR A 43 4.78 9.58 -1.82
CA THR A 43 5.81 9.41 -2.85
C THR A 43 5.17 9.51 -4.23
N ALA A 44 5.67 10.44 -5.06
CA ALA A 44 5.23 10.56 -6.45
C ALA A 44 5.79 9.41 -7.31
N LEU A 45 4.91 8.73 -8.05
CA LEU A 45 5.25 7.60 -8.93
C LEU A 45 5.11 7.95 -10.43
N GLY A 46 4.89 9.23 -10.75
CA GLY A 46 4.64 9.74 -12.09
C GLY A 46 3.39 10.63 -12.14
N PRO A 47 3.00 11.13 -13.33
CA PRO A 47 1.87 12.04 -13.47
C PRO A 47 0.57 11.44 -12.92
N GLY A 48 -0.06 12.14 -11.96
CA GLY A 48 -1.33 11.72 -11.34
C GLY A 48 -1.25 10.45 -10.48
N ARG A 49 -0.04 9.96 -10.17
CA ARG A 49 0.17 8.70 -9.43
C ARG A 49 1.02 8.96 -8.19
N GLY A 50 0.47 8.60 -7.04
CA GLY A 50 1.17 8.67 -5.75
C GLY A 50 0.92 7.42 -4.90
N ALA A 51 1.81 7.16 -3.96
CA ALA A 51 1.64 6.12 -2.95
C ALA A 51 2.19 6.58 -1.61
N ARG A 52 1.64 6.06 -0.51
CA ARG A 52 2.14 6.29 0.85
C ARG A 52 2.59 4.95 1.42
N CYS A 53 3.90 4.70 1.40
CA CYS A 53 4.47 3.43 1.84
C CYS A 53 5.89 3.64 2.37
N VAL A 54 6.17 3.10 3.55
CA VAL A 54 7.50 3.20 4.18
C VAL A 54 8.61 2.60 3.31
N LEU A 55 8.30 1.59 2.49
CA LEU A 55 9.26 0.95 1.59
C LEU A 55 9.66 1.84 0.40
N LEU A 56 8.92 2.92 0.16
CA LEU A 56 9.21 3.89 -0.89
C LEU A 56 9.98 5.11 -0.37
N GLU A 57 10.17 5.23 0.95
CA GLU A 57 10.90 6.35 1.55
C GLU A 57 12.38 6.37 1.15
N GLU A 58 12.95 5.22 0.74
CA GLU A 58 14.37 5.08 0.34
C GLU A 58 14.58 4.55 -1.10
N ALA A 59 13.53 4.16 -1.83
CA ALA A 59 13.68 3.42 -3.08
C ALA A 59 13.82 4.33 -4.32
N PRO A 60 14.95 4.28 -5.08
CA PRO A 60 15.01 4.87 -6.41
C PRO A 60 14.08 4.13 -7.38
N ARG A 61 13.33 4.91 -8.15
CA ARG A 61 12.29 4.51 -9.10
C ARG A 61 12.69 3.31 -9.98
N SER A 62 12.03 2.18 -9.80
CA SER A 62 11.87 1.19 -10.88
C SER A 62 10.50 1.39 -11.54
N GLU A 63 10.50 1.58 -12.85
CA GLU A 63 9.34 1.86 -13.70
C GLU A 63 8.16 0.92 -13.41
N VAL A 64 7.02 1.52 -13.05
CA VAL A 64 5.78 0.77 -12.84
C VAL A 64 5.27 0.32 -14.21
N GLN A 65 5.37 -0.98 -14.48
CA GLN A 65 4.84 -1.59 -15.69
C GLN A 65 3.30 -1.67 -15.60
N THR A 66 2.63 -0.68 -16.18
CA THR A 66 1.18 -0.64 -16.33
C THR A 66 0.75 -1.79 -17.25
N ARG A 67 0.39 -2.94 -16.69
CA ARG A 67 -0.35 -3.96 -17.44
C ARG A 67 -1.76 -3.41 -17.68
N SER A 68 -1.98 -2.87 -18.87
CA SER A 68 -3.32 -2.55 -19.38
C SER A 68 -4.17 -3.81 -19.35
N VAL A 69 -5.15 -3.86 -18.45
CA VAL A 69 -6.15 -4.93 -18.45
C VAL A 69 -7.09 -4.64 -19.62
N GLN A 70 -6.86 -5.32 -20.75
CA GLN A 70 -7.81 -5.35 -21.86
C GLN A 70 -8.99 -6.24 -21.42
N HIS A 71 -10.13 -5.62 -21.11
CA HIS A 71 -11.41 -6.33 -21.07
C HIS A 71 -11.83 -6.63 -22.51
N ALA A 72 -12.03 -7.92 -22.81
CA ALA A 72 -12.69 -8.41 -24.02
C ALA A 72 -14.19 -8.57 -23.75
#